data_AF-A0A841WG77-F1
#
_entry.id   AF-A0A841WG77-F1
#
_cell.length_a   1.000
_cell.length_b   1.000
_cell.length_c   1.000
_cell.angle_alpha   90.00
_cell.angle_beta   90.00
_cell.angle_gamma   90.00
#
_symmetry.space_group_name_H-M   'P 1'
#
loop_
_entity.id
_entity.type
_entity.pdbx_description
1 polymer ?
#
loop_
_entity_poly.entity_id
_entity_poly.type
_entity_poly.pdbx_seq_one_letter_code
_entity_poly.pdbx_strand_id
1 'polypeptide(L)'
;MLTEEVLVQKFIAVVKKRCPKLGQLLQCCHVELVNSYWGCPPKLIQHFVVYYPNLLFASVNAHKDIFRGVAQDLGVSDAVCMNATRIIRDPASTLKEKNPILWLELQWVAVPTKKGNSHLDRDLPHSDER
;
A
#
# COMPACT_ATOMS: atom_id res chain seq x y z
N MET A 1 -20.31 5.41 6.84
CA MET A 1 -19.85 5.17 5.45
C MET A 1 -19.58 3.68 5.31
N LEU A 2 -20.52 2.92 4.75
CA LEU A 2 -20.33 1.48 4.52
C LEU A 2 -19.62 1.20 3.18
N THR A 3 -19.56 2.16 2.26
CA THR A 3 -19.10 1.94 0.89
C THR A 3 -17.58 1.91 0.74
N GLU A 4 -16.84 2.81 1.39
CA GLU A 4 -15.38 2.90 1.25
C GLU A 4 -14.69 1.70 1.90
N GLU A 5 -15.03 1.38 3.15
CA GLU A 5 -14.50 0.20 3.85
C GLU A 5 -14.82 -1.09 3.08
N VAL A 6 -16.05 -1.24 2.56
CA VAL A 6 -16.42 -2.40 1.73
C VAL A 6 -15.59 -2.47 0.45
N LEU A 7 -15.29 -1.32 -0.18
CA LEU A 7 -14.49 -1.30 -1.40
C LEU A 7 -13.02 -1.65 -1.13
N VAL A 8 -12.46 -1.17 -0.01
CA VAL A 8 -11.12 -1.57 0.46
C VAL A 8 -11.07 -3.07 0.76
N GLN A 9 -12.07 -3.62 1.46
CA GLN A 9 -12.13 -5.06 1.73
C GLN A 9 -12.26 -5.88 0.45
N LYS A 10 -13.07 -5.44 -0.52
CA LYS A 10 -13.16 -6.06 -1.85
C LYS A 10 -11.82 -6.02 -2.59
N PHE A 11 -11.15 -4.88 -2.57
CA PHE A 11 -9.81 -4.73 -3.18
C PHE A 11 -8.83 -5.74 -2.59
N ILE A 12 -8.72 -5.80 -1.26
CA ILE A 12 -7.84 -6.75 -0.56
C ILE A 12 -8.20 -8.20 -0.93
N ALA A 13 -9.49 -8.55 -0.95
CA ALA A 13 -9.96 -9.89 -1.28
C ALA A 13 -9.60 -10.29 -2.72
N VAL A 14 -9.77 -9.39 -3.69
CA VAL A 14 -9.46 -9.65 -5.11
C VAL A 14 -7.95 -9.74 -5.32
N VAL A 15 -7.15 -8.86 -4.70
CA VAL A 15 -5.68 -8.95 -4.75
C VAL A 15 -5.21 -10.30 -4.22
N LYS A 16 -5.73 -10.73 -3.06
CA LYS A 16 -5.40 -12.02 -2.45
C LYS A 16 -5.76 -13.20 -3.35
N LYS A 17 -6.90 -13.14 -4.05
CA LYS A 17 -7.33 -14.18 -5.00
C LYS A 17 -6.44 -14.22 -6.24
N ARG A 18 -6.02 -13.06 -6.76
CA ARG A 18 -5.22 -12.95 -7.99
C ARG A 18 -3.75 -13.28 -7.76
N CYS A 19 -3.21 -12.93 -6.59
CA CYS A 19 -1.84 -13.25 -6.21
C CYS A 19 -1.77 -13.55 -4.69
N PRO A 20 -1.76 -14.83 -4.28
CA PRO A 20 -1.69 -15.20 -2.87
C PRO A 20 -0.48 -14.62 -2.13
N LYS A 21 0.67 -14.48 -2.82
CA LYS A 21 1.89 -13.84 -2.29
C LYS A 21 1.61 -12.40 -1.86
N LEU A 22 0.91 -11.61 -2.68
CA LEU A 22 0.49 -10.25 -2.30
C LEU A 22 -0.51 -10.23 -1.14
N GLY A 23 -1.36 -11.25 -1.04
CA GLY A 23 -2.28 -11.39 0.08
C GLY A 23 -1.59 -11.48 1.44
N GLN A 24 -0.39 -12.09 1.49
CA GLN A 24 0.45 -12.10 2.70
C GLN A 24 1.09 -10.72 2.94
N LEU A 25 1.55 -10.05 1.88
CA LEU A 25 2.15 -8.72 2.00
C LEU A 25 1.16 -7.69 2.56
N LEU A 26 -0.09 -7.74 2.10
CA LEU A 26 -1.15 -6.83 2.53
C LEU A 26 -1.45 -6.92 4.04
N GLN A 27 -1.07 -8.00 4.73
CA GLN A 27 -1.20 -8.11 6.19
C GLN A 27 -0.28 -7.14 6.93
N CYS A 28 0.79 -6.69 6.28
CA CYS A 28 1.75 -5.73 6.82
C CYS A 28 1.53 -4.32 6.25
N CYS A 29 0.47 -4.09 5.48
CA CYS A 29 0.18 -2.81 4.83
C CYS A 29 -1.06 -2.15 5.44
N HIS A 30 -1.16 -0.84 5.27
CA HIS A 30 -2.41 -0.10 5.47
C HIS A 30 -2.97 0.27 4.09
N VAL A 31 -4.28 0.08 3.89
CA VAL A 31 -4.94 0.39 2.61
C VAL A 31 -6.10 1.33 2.86
N GLU A 32 -6.14 2.44 2.11
CA GLU A 32 -7.23 3.40 2.15
C GLU A 32 -7.73 3.71 0.73
N LEU A 33 -8.98 4.14 0.63
CA LEU A 33 -9.54 4.73 -0.58
C LEU A 33 -9.49 6.25 -0.44
N VAL A 34 -8.78 6.93 -1.34
CA VAL A 34 -8.58 8.38 -1.29
C VAL A 34 -9.31 9.06 -2.44
N ASN A 35 -10.00 10.13 -2.09
CA ASN A 35 -10.68 11.02 -3.03
C ASN A 35 -9.74 12.17 -3.42
N SER A 36 -9.59 12.41 -4.73
CA SER A 36 -8.79 13.48 -5.31
C SER A 36 -9.64 14.31 -6.25
N TYR A 37 -9.35 15.60 -6.36
CA TYR A 37 -9.96 16.46 -7.38
C TYR A 37 -8.89 16.87 -8.37
N TRP A 38 -9.11 16.58 -9.66
CA TRP A 38 -8.14 16.88 -10.71
C TRP A 38 -8.81 17.50 -11.95
N GLY A 39 -8.07 18.38 -12.65
CA GLY A 39 -8.51 19.02 -13.89
C GLY A 39 -9.20 20.39 -13.74
N CYS A 40 -9.67 20.93 -14.87
CA CYS A 40 -10.44 22.18 -14.96
C CYS A 40 -11.62 21.98 -15.95
N PRO A 41 -12.88 21.88 -15.48
CA PRO A 41 -13.31 21.90 -14.08
C PRO A 41 -12.84 20.66 -13.30
N PRO A 42 -12.69 20.76 -11.96
CA PRO A 42 -12.22 19.66 -11.12
C PRO A 42 -13.20 18.49 -11.15
N LYS A 43 -12.67 17.30 -11.45
CA LYS A 43 -13.40 16.04 -11.40
C LYS A 43 -12.94 15.23 -10.20
N LEU A 44 -13.89 14.64 -9.48
CA LEU A 44 -13.61 13.69 -8.40
C LEU A 44 -13.05 12.39 -9.00
N ILE A 45 -11.91 11.96 -8.49
CA ILE A 45 -11.20 10.74 -8.85
C ILE A 45 -10.90 9.99 -7.58
N GLN A 46 -11.25 8.70 -7.54
CA GLN A 46 -10.93 7.83 -6.41
C GLN A 46 -9.74 6.95 -6.78
N HIS A 47 -8.82 6.75 -5.85
CA HIS A 47 -7.71 5.81 -6.01
C HIS A 47 -7.43 5.10 -4.69
N PHE A 48 -6.96 3.86 -4.76
CA PHE A 48 -6.45 3.18 -3.58
C PHE A 48 -5.04 3.65 -3.26
N VAL A 49 -4.73 3.79 -1.98
CA VAL A 49 -3.35 3.96 -1.52
C VAL A 49 -2.97 2.77 -0.66
N VAL A 50 -1.92 2.06 -1.06
CA VAL A 50 -1.34 0.93 -0.33
C VAL A 50 -0.06 1.42 0.34
N TYR A 51 -0.12 1.65 1.64
CA TYR A 51 1.03 2.01 2.45
C TYR A 51 1.75 0.76 2.93
N TYR A 52 3.04 0.65 2.59
CA TYR A 52 3.86 -0.52 2.91
C TYR A 52 5.13 -0.15 3.70
N PRO A 53 5.65 -1.05 4.56
CA PRO A 53 6.94 -0.87 5.21
C PRO A 53 8.10 -1.02 4.22
N ASN A 54 9.21 -0.33 4.45
CA ASN A 54 10.37 -0.34 3.55
C ASN A 54 10.87 -1.74 3.18
N LEU A 55 10.77 -2.71 4.10
CA LEU A 55 11.16 -4.10 3.88
C LEU A 55 10.41 -4.77 2.71
N LEU A 56 9.22 -4.28 2.36
CA LEU A 56 8.41 -4.80 1.26
C LEU A 56 8.64 -4.08 -0.07
N PHE A 57 9.59 -3.15 -0.15
CA PHE A 57 9.81 -2.33 -1.35
C PHE A 57 9.96 -3.16 -2.62
N ALA A 58 10.87 -4.14 -2.64
CA ALA A 58 11.12 -4.96 -3.84
C ALA A 58 9.87 -5.75 -4.26
N SER A 59 9.22 -6.41 -3.30
CA SER A 59 8.03 -7.23 -3.53
C SER A 59 6.85 -6.41 -4.01
N VAL A 60 6.59 -5.25 -3.41
CA VAL A 60 5.52 -4.33 -3.85
C VAL A 60 5.84 -3.78 -5.24
N ASN A 61 7.08 -3.35 -5.48
CA ASN A 61 7.48 -2.78 -6.76
C ASN A 61 7.33 -3.78 -7.93
N ALA A 62 7.67 -5.05 -7.70
CA ALA A 62 7.54 -6.11 -8.71
C ALA A 62 6.08 -6.42 -9.10
N HIS A 63 5.09 -5.99 -8.30
CA HIS A 63 3.68 -6.34 -8.51
C HIS A 63 2.74 -5.13 -8.54
N LYS A 64 3.26 -3.91 -8.72
CA LYS A 64 2.46 -2.67 -8.80
C LYS A 64 1.31 -2.76 -9.80
N ASP A 65 1.57 -3.40 -10.94
CA ASP A 65 0.58 -3.54 -12.01
C ASP A 65 -0.62 -4.41 -11.60
N ILE A 66 -0.44 -5.34 -10.66
CA ILE A 66 -1.54 -6.16 -10.12
C ILE A 66 -2.47 -5.29 -9.28
N PHE A 67 -1.92 -4.44 -8.40
CA PHE A 67 -2.72 -3.51 -7.61
C PHE A 67 -3.52 -2.57 -8.52
N ARG A 68 -2.86 -1.97 -9.53
CA ARG A 68 -3.51 -1.10 -10.51
C ARG A 68 -4.61 -1.83 -11.28
N GLY A 69 -4.33 -3.03 -11.78
CA GLY A 69 -5.33 -3.83 -12.51
C GLY A 69 -6.55 -4.15 -11.66
N VAL A 70 -6.36 -4.52 -10.39
CA VAL A 70 -7.47 -4.80 -9.47
C VAL A 70 -8.28 -3.55 -9.15
N ALA A 71 -7.64 -2.38 -9.02
CA ALA A 71 -8.36 -1.12 -8.83
C ALA A 71 -9.29 -0.81 -10.02
N GLN A 72 -8.76 -0.96 -11.23
CA GLN A 72 -9.50 -0.73 -12.48
C GLN A 72 -10.66 -1.72 -12.63
N ASP A 73 -10.45 -3.00 -12.30
CA ASP A 73 -11.49 -4.03 -12.29
C ASP A 73 -12.64 -3.69 -11.31
N LEU A 74 -12.36 -2.90 -10.27
CA LEU A 74 -13.35 -2.42 -9.28
C LEU A 74 -13.94 -1.04 -9.63
N GLY A 75 -13.60 -0.47 -10.80
CA GLY A 75 -14.07 0.85 -11.23
C GLY A 75 -13.38 2.04 -10.54
N VAL A 76 -12.26 1.80 -9.87
CA VAL A 76 -11.42 2.82 -9.24
C VAL A 76 -10.27 3.18 -10.19
N SER A 77 -9.87 4.45 -10.23
CA SER A 77 -8.95 4.93 -11.27
C SER A 77 -7.55 4.29 -11.23
N ASP A 78 -7.01 4.09 -10.02
CA ASP A 78 -5.66 3.57 -9.82
C ASP A 78 -5.48 2.99 -8.40
N ALA A 79 -4.38 2.27 -8.20
CA ALA A 79 -3.84 1.93 -6.89
C ALA A 79 -2.37 2.35 -6.81
N VAL A 80 -2.09 3.27 -5.90
CA VAL A 80 -0.75 3.82 -5.67
C VAL A 80 -0.12 3.16 -4.46
N CYS A 81 1.13 2.72 -4.60
CA CYS A 81 1.88 2.14 -3.48
C CYS A 81 2.82 3.18 -2.87
N MET A 82 2.67 3.48 -1.57
CA MET A 82 3.48 4.46 -0.85
C MET A 82 4.30 3.81 0.27
N ASN A 83 5.58 4.18 0.39
CA ASN A 83 6.45 3.66 1.43
C ASN A 83 6.17 4.40 2.76
N ALA A 84 5.46 3.74 3.66
CA ALA A 84 5.07 4.27 4.97
C ALA A 84 6.29 4.65 5.82
N THR A 85 7.33 3.81 5.81
CA THR A 85 8.57 4.07 6.56
C THR A 85 9.23 5.35 6.09
N ARG A 86 9.23 5.63 4.78
CA ARG A 86 9.78 6.88 4.24
C ARG A 86 8.94 8.08 4.63
N ILE A 87 7.62 8.00 4.55
CA ILE A 87 6.69 9.09 4.93
C ILE A 87 6.86 9.46 6.41
N ILE A 88 6.97 8.47 7.28
CA ILE A 88 7.12 8.66 8.73
C ILE A 88 8.47 9.25 9.10
N ARG A 89 9.54 8.87 8.38
CA ARG A 89 10.90 9.34 8.64
C ARG A 89 11.24 10.65 7.95
N ASP A 90 10.38 11.14 7.05
CA ASP A 90 10.61 12.39 6.36
C ASP A 90 10.41 13.57 7.32
N PRO A 91 11.47 14.34 7.64
CA PRO A 91 11.37 15.46 8.57
C PRO A 91 10.51 16.62 8.03
N ALA A 92 10.28 16.68 6.72
CA ALA A 92 9.39 17.67 6.10
C ALA A 92 7.93 17.17 6.00
N SER A 93 7.65 15.95 6.44
CA SER A 93 6.29 15.38 6.42
C SER A 93 5.39 16.14 7.37
N THR A 94 4.36 16.80 6.82
CA THR A 94 3.31 17.46 7.61
C THR A 94 2.15 16.50 7.95
N LEU A 95 2.36 15.18 7.84
CA LEU A 95 1.29 14.20 7.97
C LEU A 95 0.73 14.18 9.40
N LYS A 96 1.61 14.33 10.40
CA LYS A 96 1.22 14.32 11.81
C LYS A 96 0.22 15.44 12.14
N GLU A 97 0.43 16.63 11.55
CA GLU A 97 -0.44 17.79 11.76
C GLU A 97 -1.73 17.69 10.93
N LYS A 98 -1.63 17.24 9.67
CA LYS A 98 -2.78 17.22 8.74
C LYS A 98 -3.72 16.03 8.95
N ASN A 99 -3.18 14.87 9.27
CA ASN A 99 -3.93 13.64 9.50
C ASN A 99 -3.24 12.79 10.58
N PRO A 100 -3.43 13.13 11.87
CA PRO A 100 -2.78 12.44 12.98
C PRO A 100 -3.20 10.96 13.10
N ILE A 101 -4.41 10.61 12.64
CA ILE A 101 -4.89 9.22 12.65
C ILE A 101 -4.08 8.40 11.65
N LEU A 102 -4.00 8.83 10.39
CA LEU A 102 -3.19 8.15 9.38
C LEU A 102 -1.72 8.13 9.79
N TRP A 103 -1.21 9.21 10.39
CA TRP A 103 0.15 9.20 10.93
C TRP A 103 0.37 8.06 11.94
N LEU A 104 -0.54 7.85 12.89
CA LEU A 104 -0.46 6.75 13.85
C LEU A 104 -0.56 5.37 13.16
N GLU A 105 -1.50 5.20 12.22
CA GLU A 105 -1.62 3.97 11.42
C GLU A 105 -0.30 3.66 10.69
N LEU A 106 0.30 4.66 10.06
CA LEU A 106 1.56 4.49 9.35
C LEU A 106 2.76 4.25 10.28
N GLN A 107 2.73 4.71 11.54
CA GLN A 107 3.72 4.32 12.54
C GLN A 107 3.68 2.82 12.78
N TRP A 108 2.48 2.21 12.94
CA TRP A 108 2.33 0.77 13.12
C TRP A 108 2.85 -0.03 11.92
N VAL A 109 2.57 0.46 10.70
CA VAL A 109 3.10 -0.12 9.47
C VAL A 109 4.63 0.00 9.41
N ALA A 110 5.18 1.17 9.78
CA ALA A 110 6.61 1.47 9.65
C ALA A 110 7.49 0.78 10.69
N VAL A 111 6.93 0.31 11.81
CA VAL A 111 7.67 -0.43 12.84
C VAL A 111 8.12 -1.76 12.25
N PRO A 112 9.44 -2.05 12.21
CA PRO A 112 9.92 -3.37 11.87
C PRO A 112 9.40 -4.35 12.91
N THR A 113 8.50 -5.25 12.54
CA THR A 113 8.08 -6.33 13.42
C THR A 113 9.28 -7.25 13.61
N LYS A 114 10.02 -7.06 14.71
CA LYS A 114 10.98 -8.06 15.22
C LYS A 114 10.21 -9.28 15.72
N LYS A 115 9.57 -10.05 14.83
CA LYS A 115 9.08 -11.40 15.13
C LYS A 115 8.73 -12.17 13.88
N GLY A 116 9.62 -13.10 13.54
CA GLY A 116 9.29 -14.41 12.98
C GLY A 116 8.61 -14.43 11.63
N ASN A 117 9.37 -14.28 10.55
CA ASN A 117 9.17 -15.04 9.32
C ASN A 117 10.47 -15.01 8.51
N SER A 118 11.46 -15.77 8.97
CA SER A 118 12.72 -16.10 8.27
C SER A 118 12.52 -16.90 6.97
N HIS A 119 11.28 -16.99 6.46
CA HIS A 119 10.91 -17.80 5.31
C HIS A 119 10.69 -16.97 4.03
N LEU A 120 10.66 -15.64 4.10
CA LEU A 120 10.49 -14.77 2.93
C LEU A 120 11.82 -14.24 2.34
N ASP A 121 12.95 -14.43 3.04
CA ASP A 121 14.28 -14.01 2.57
C ASP A 121 14.97 -15.03 1.64
N ARG A 122 14.38 -16.21 1.41
CA ARG A 122 15.03 -17.28 0.61
C ARG A 122 14.91 -17.12 -0.91
N ASP A 123 14.08 -16.20 -1.41
CA ASP A 123 13.82 -16.06 -2.85
C ASP A 123 14.43 -14.79 -3.46
N LEU A 124 15.35 -14.11 -2.77
CA LEU A 124 16.13 -13.03 -3.38
C LEU A 124 17.28 -13.65 -4.18
N PRO A 125 17.39 -13.40 -5.50
CA PRO A 125 18.60 -13.77 -6.22
C PRO A 125 19.74 -12.95 -5.62
N HIS A 126 20.67 -13.64 -4.97
CA HIS A 126 22.00 -13.11 -4.72
C HIS A 126 22.58 -12.76 -6.08
N SER A 127 22.66 -11.46 -6.36
CA SER A 127 23.54 -10.97 -7.41
C SER A 127 24.95 -11.17 -6.88
N ASP A 128 25.53 -12.33 -7.21
CA ASP A 128 26.95 -12.58 -7.04
C ASP A 128 27.76 -11.56 -7.84
N GLU A 129 28.89 -11.21 -7.24
CA GLU A 129 29.90 -10.25 -7.64
C GLU A 129 30.31 -10.34 -9.12
N ARG A 130 30.54 -9.16 -9.72
CA ARG A 130 31.78 -8.81 -10.44
C ARG A 130 31.92 -7.30 -10.58
#